data_AF-A0A939KIR1-F1
#
_entry.id   AF-A0A939KIR1-F1
#
_cell.length_a   1.000
_cell.length_b   1.000
_cell.length_c   1.000
_cell.angle_alpha   90.00
_cell.angle_beta   90.00
_cell.angle_gamma   90.00
#
_symmetry.space_group_name_H-M   'P 1'
#
loop_
_entity.id
_entity.type
_entity.pdbx_description
1 polymer ?
#
loop_
_entity_poly.entity_id
_entity_poly.type
_entity_poly.pdbx_seq_one_letter_code
_entity_poly.pdbx_strand_id
1 'polypeptide(L)' 'MEFSKEELKKLIKYVRSAKDQAVELHEAMIDIETYGEVDHDGMPVVNSLELKEDIRDMENLIEKIETGLNKDWTRV' A
#
# COMPACT_ATOMS: atom_id res chain seq x y z
N MET A 1 -7.12 -21.03 -9.51
CA MET A 1 -6.85 -20.23 -10.72
C MET A 1 -5.51 -19.57 -10.48
N GLU A 2 -4.49 -19.86 -11.29
CA GLU A 2 -3.18 -19.21 -11.17
C GLU A 2 -3.13 -18.01 -12.13
N PHE A 3 -2.55 -16.90 -11.68
CA PHE A 3 -2.32 -15.74 -12.53
C PHE A 3 -1.17 -16.02 -13.49
N SER A 4 -1.32 -15.64 -14.75
CA SER A 4 -0.22 -15.62 -15.71
C SER A 4 0.83 -14.57 -15.32
N LYS A 5 2.04 -14.73 -15.86
CA LYS A 5 3.15 -13.78 -15.66
C LYS A 5 2.79 -12.34 -16.04
N GLU A 6 2.07 -12.16 -17.15
CA GLU A 6 1.64 -10.83 -17.59
C GLU A 6 0.55 -10.24 -16.69
N GLU A 7 -0.32 -11.08 -16.13
CA GLU A 7 -1.28 -10.64 -15.11
C GLU A 7 -0.58 -10.24 -13.82
N LEU A 8 0.43 -11.00 -13.36
CA LEU A 8 1.23 -10.65 -12.18
C LEU A 8 1.99 -9.33 -12.37
N LYS A 9 2.55 -9.06 -13.56
CA LYS A 9 3.16 -7.77 -13.89
C LYS A 9 2.17 -6.60 -13.88
N LYS A 10 0.92 -6.84 -14.29
CA LYS A 10 -0.14 -5.81 -14.22
C LYS A 10 -0.58 -5.59 -12.77
N LEU A 11 -0.75 -6.66 -12.00
CA LEU A 11 -1.12 -6.60 -10.59
C LEU A 11 -0.08 -5.83 -9.77
N ILE A 12 1.21 -6.16 -9.90
CA ILE A 12 2.26 -5.41 -9.18
C ILE A 12 2.27 -3.93 -9.58
N LYS A 13 2.02 -3.60 -10.85
CA LYS A 13 1.89 -2.20 -11.29
C LYS A 13 0.73 -1.51 -10.55
N TYR A 14 -0.44 -2.13 -10.47
CA TYR A 14 -1.60 -1.55 -9.79
C TYR A 14 -1.40 -1.42 -8.29
N VAL A 15 -0.82 -2.42 -7.63
CA VAL A 15 -0.53 -2.37 -6.19
C VAL A 15 0.49 -1.27 -5.88
N ARG A 16 1.53 -1.10 -6.71
CA ARG A 16 2.49 0.02 -6.55
C ARG A 16 1.81 1.37 -6.66
N SER A 17 0.98 1.58 -7.69
CA SER A 17 0.26 2.85 -7.85
C SER A 17 -0.69 3.13 -6.69
N ALA A 18 -1.42 2.12 -6.20
CA ALA A 18 -2.28 2.26 -5.03
C ALA A 18 -1.48 2.59 -3.77
N LYS A 19 -0.32 1.93 -3.57
CA LYS A 19 0.58 2.21 -2.45
C LYS A 19 1.10 3.66 -2.50
N ASP A 20 1.54 4.13 -3.66
CA ASP A 20 2.06 5.49 -3.81
C ASP A 20 0.97 6.52 -3.46
N GLN A 21 -0.27 6.31 -3.91
CA GLN A 21 -1.43 7.13 -3.54
C GLN A 21 -1.76 7.07 -2.04
N ALA A 22 -1.65 5.89 -1.43
CA ALA A 22 -1.89 5.71 0.00
C ALA A 22 -0.83 6.42 0.84
N VAL A 23 0.45 6.42 0.40
CA VAL A 23 1.53 7.16 1.05
C VAL A 23 1.27 8.66 0.98
N GLU A 24 0.92 9.20 -0.20
CA GLU A 24 0.58 10.62 -0.36
C GLU A 24 -0.59 11.02 0.55
N LEU A 25 -1.63 10.18 0.63
CA LEU A 25 -2.78 10.41 1.51
C LEU A 25 -2.37 10.36 2.99
N HIS A 26 -1.50 9.42 3.38
CA HIS A 26 -1.02 9.30 4.76
C HIS A 26 -0.19 10.51 5.19
N GLU A 27 0.67 11.03 4.31
CA GLU A 27 1.42 12.27 4.55
C GLU A 27 0.48 13.47 4.73
N ALA A 28 -0.50 13.63 3.82
CA ALA A 28 -1.51 14.69 3.94
C ALA A 28 -2.36 14.55 5.21
N MET A 29 -2.64 13.32 5.63
CA MET A 29 -3.38 13.04 6.86
C MET A 29 -2.56 13.40 8.10
N ILE A 30 -1.27 13.05 8.18
CA ILE A 30 -0.40 13.46 9.29
C ILE A 30 -0.39 14.99 9.43
N ASP A 31 -0.31 15.71 8.30
CA ASP A 31 -0.35 17.17 8.31
C ASP A 31 -1.68 17.70 8.85
N ILE A 32 -2.81 17.09 8.47
CA ILE A 32 -4.13 17.43 9.04
C ILE A 32 -4.17 17.11 10.54
N GLU A 33 -3.77 15.92 10.98
CA GLU A 33 -3.76 15.53 12.40
C GLU A 33 -2.88 16.45 13.26
N THR A 34 -1.78 16.95 12.68
CA THR A 34 -0.83 17.84 13.36
C THR A 34 -1.32 19.29 13.43
N TYR A 35 -2.10 19.76 12.46
CA TYR A 35 -2.46 21.17 12.29
C TYR A 35 -3.97 21.49 12.28
N GLY A 36 -4.87 20.51 12.29
CA GLY A 36 -6.30 20.72 11.99
C GLY A 36 -7.29 19.72 12.63
N GLU A 37 -8.39 20.31 13.11
CA GLU A 37 -9.65 19.73 13.59
C GLU A 37 -9.62 18.29 14.12
N VAL A 38 -9.58 18.22 15.44
CA VAL A 38 -10.04 17.07 16.21
C VAL A 38 -11.57 16.99 16.18
N ASP A 39 -12.11 15.78 16.20
CA ASP A 39 -13.53 15.52 16.38
C ASP A 39 -14.03 16.02 17.74
N HIS A 40 -15.31 15.81 18.02
CA HIS A 40 -15.92 16.20 19.29
C HIS A 40 -15.25 15.59 20.54
N ASP A 41 -14.49 14.49 20.39
CA ASP A 41 -13.80 13.76 21.44
C ASP A 41 -12.30 14.12 21.54
N GLY A 42 -11.81 15.04 20.70
CA GLY A 42 -10.40 15.43 20.70
C GLY A 42 -9.50 14.46 19.92
N MET A 43 -10.08 13.50 19.19
CA MET A 43 -9.35 12.59 18.30
C MET A 43 -9.29 13.16 16.89
N PRO A 44 -8.21 12.94 16.13
CA PRO A 44 -8.20 13.34 14.74
C PRO A 44 -9.33 12.65 13.97
N VAL A 45 -10.03 13.39 13.11
CA VAL A 45 -11.21 12.89 12.35
C VAL A 45 -10.83 11.76 11.36
N VAL A 46 -9.53 11.52 11.16
CA VAL A 46 -9.00 10.59 10.17
C VAL A 46 -8.06 9.60 10.86
N ASN A 47 -8.07 8.32 10.45
CA ASN A 47 -7.30 7.25 11.09
C ASN A 47 -5.99 6.97 10.32
N SER A 48 -4.93 7.77 10.55
CA SER A 48 -3.62 7.56 9.90
C SER A 48 -2.99 6.20 10.21
N LEU A 49 -3.30 5.60 11.37
CA LEU A 49 -2.77 4.30 11.76
C LEU A 49 -3.27 3.16 10.87
N GLU A 50 -4.56 3.13 10.54
CA GLU A 50 -5.13 2.12 9.64
C GLU A 50 -4.54 2.23 8.23
N LEU A 51 -4.40 3.46 7.71
CA LEU A 51 -3.77 3.69 6.41
C LEU A 51 -2.29 3.27 6.39
N LYS A 52 -1.58 3.42 7.51
CA LYS A 52 -0.20 2.94 7.66
C LYS A 52 -0.10 1.42 7.64
N GLU A 53 -1.06 0.72 8.24
CA GLU A 53 -1.15 -0.74 8.18
C GLU A 53 -1.42 -1.22 6.75
N ASP A 54 -2.35 -0.56 6.04
CA ASP A 54 -2.64 -0.85 4.63
C ASP A 54 -1.42 -0.68 3.72
N ILE A 55 -0.64 0.40 3.90
CA ILE A 55 0.61 0.62 3.15
C ILE A 55 1.58 -0.55 3.37
N ARG A 56 1.73 -1.00 4.62
CA ARG A 56 2.61 -2.13 4.97
C ARG A 56 2.13 -3.44 4.34
N ASP A 57 0.82 -3.67 4.30
CA ASP A 57 0.26 -4.84 3.64
C ASP A 57 0.46 -4.80 2.12
N MET A 58 0.37 -3.62 1.50
CA MET A 58 0.72 -3.44 0.09
C MET A 58 2.20 -3.72 -0.19
N GLU A 59 3.12 -3.30 0.69
CA GLU A 59 4.54 -3.64 0.58
C GLU A 59 4.78 -5.15 0.64
N ASN A 60 4.15 -5.83 1.60
CA ASN A 60 4.22 -7.29 1.74
C ASN A 60 3.68 -8.01 0.48
N LEU A 61 2.60 -7.49 -0.12
CA LEU A 61 2.04 -8.05 -1.36
C LEU A 61 3.00 -7.85 -2.54
N ILE A 62 3.62 -6.68 -2.67
CA ILE A 62 4.62 -6.39 -3.70
C ILE A 62 5.79 -7.38 -3.58
N GLU A 63 6.37 -7.55 -2.39
CA GLU A 63 7.51 -8.46 -2.16
C GLU A 63 7.16 -9.91 -2.52
N LYS A 64 5.96 -10.37 -2.13
CA LYS A 64 5.47 -11.72 -2.46
C LYS A 64 5.32 -11.91 -3.98
N ILE A 65 4.76 -10.93 -4.68
CA ILE A 65 4.58 -10.98 -6.14
C ILE A 65 5.95 -10.96 -6.84
N GLU A 66 6.89 -10.11 -6.42
CA GLU A 66 8.24 -10.05 -6.99
C GLU A 66 9.03 -11.34 -6.75
N THR A 67 8.96 -11.89 -5.55
CA THR A 67 9.60 -13.16 -5.20
C THR A 67 9.03 -14.30 -6.04
N GLY A 68 7.71 -14.35 -6.22
CA GLY A 68 7.04 -15.30 -7.11
C GLY A 68 7.51 -15.14 -8.55
N LEU A 69 7.55 -13.90 -9.04
CA LEU A 69 8.03 -13.59 -10.38
C LEU A 69 9.50 -13.94 -10.60
N ASN A 70 10.36 -13.89 -9.57
CA ASN A 70 11.80 -14.19 -9.66
C ASN A 70 12.14 -15.68 -9.51
N LYS A 71 11.38 -16.43 -8.69
CA LYS A 71 11.60 -17.88 -8.49
C LYS A 71 11.39 -18.71 -9.77
N ASP A 72 10.57 -18.21 -10.69
CA ASP A 72 10.39 -18.83 -12.01
C ASP A 72 11.58 -18.57 -12.97
N TRP A 73 12.53 -17.68 -12.65
CA TRP A 73 13.67 -17.35 -13.50
C TRP A 73 14.95 -18.13 -13.21
N THR A 74 15.08 -18.73 -12.02
CA THR A 74 16.24 -19.57 -11.64
C THR A 74 16.10 -21.04 -12.02
N ARG A 75 15.02 -21.40 -12.73
CA ARG A 75 14.73 -22.77 -13.20
C ARG A 75 15.07 -23.00 -14.69
N VAL A 76 16.04 -22.26 -15.23
CA VAL A 76 16.63 -22.47 -16.56
C VAL A 76 18.09 -22.87 -16.42
#